data_AF-A0A522LVI7-F1
#
_entry.id   AF-A0A522LVI7-F1
#
_cell.length_a   1.000
_cell.length_b   1.000
_cell.length_c   1.000
_cell.angle_alpha   90.00
_cell.angle_beta   90.00
_cell.angle_gamma   90.00
#
_symmetry.space_group_name_H-M   'P 1'
#
loop_
_entity.id
_entity.type
_entity.pdbx_description
1 polymer ?
#
loop_
_entity_poly.entity_id
_entity_poly.type
_entity_poly.pdbx_seq_one_letter_code
_entity_poly.pdbx_strand_id
1 'polypeptide(L)'
;MTTLPSRTGLQLRSLVKPSGELEISLLSIPTPAPAADEVVVRVEATPINPSDIGLLFGAADISTAKVSGTPASPVVTAQIAPQLMKGMAAR
;
A
#
# COMPACT_ATOMS: atom_id res chain seq x y z
N MET A 1 27.54 6.33 17.54
CA MET A 1 26.35 5.96 16.74
C MET A 1 25.27 5.51 17.71
N THR A 2 24.16 6.23 17.79
CA THR A 2 23.03 5.87 18.66
C THR A 2 22.21 4.82 17.92
N THR A 3 22.21 3.58 18.39
CA THR A 3 21.34 2.53 17.85
C THR A 3 19.90 2.83 18.26
N LEU A 4 19.09 3.32 17.32
CA LEU A 4 17.64 3.37 17.50
C LEU A 4 17.12 1.93 17.58
N PRO A 5 16.27 1.56 18.56
CA PRO A 5 15.67 0.23 18.61
C PRO A 5 14.93 -0.05 17.30
N SER A 6 14.88 -1.32 16.87
CA SER A 6 14.12 -1.73 15.69
C SER A 6 12.65 -1.34 15.87
N ARG A 7 12.20 -0.36 15.08
CA ARG A 7 10.80 0.10 15.09
C ARG A 7 10.06 -0.60 13.98
N THR A 8 8.89 -1.17 14.24
CA THR A 8 7.95 -1.52 13.18
C THR A 8 7.08 -0.32 12.86
N GLY A 9 6.76 -0.15 11.57
CA GLY A 9 5.84 0.86 11.08
C GLY A 9 4.79 0.22 10.19
N LEU A 10 3.59 0.81 10.15
CA LEU A 10 2.57 0.42 9.18
C LEU A 10 2.86 1.09 7.85
N GLN A 11 2.83 0.32 6.77
CA GLN A 11 2.93 0.82 5.40
C GLN A 11 1.70 0.38 4.61
N LEU A 12 1.10 1.32 3.88
CA LEU A 12 0.02 1.02 2.95
C LEU A 12 0.55 0.21 1.78
N ARG A 13 -0.11 -0.88 1.45
CA ARG A 13 0.15 -1.72 0.28
C ARG A 13 -1.05 -1.70 -0.65
N SER A 14 -0.78 -1.57 -1.93
CA SER A 14 -1.70 -1.88 -3.02
C SER A 14 -1.13 -3.11 -3.72
N LEU A 15 -1.92 -4.18 -3.85
CA LEU A 15 -1.51 -5.46 -4.43
C LEU A 15 -2.57 -5.91 -5.42
N VAL A 16 -2.16 -6.15 -6.66
CA VAL A 16 -3.03 -6.77 -7.68
C VAL A 16 -2.80 -8.28 -7.66
N LYS A 17 -3.85 -9.05 -7.36
CA LYS A 17 -3.79 -10.52 -7.35
C LYS A 17 -4.00 -11.08 -8.76
N PRO A 18 -3.44 -12.28 -9.08
CA PRO A 18 -3.70 -12.96 -10.34
C PRO A 18 -5.19 -13.24 -10.62
N SER A 19 -6.01 -13.29 -9.57
CA SER A 19 -7.47 -13.45 -9.67
C SER A 19 -8.20 -12.24 -10.26
N GLY A 20 -7.51 -11.11 -10.47
CA GLY A 20 -8.14 -9.85 -10.88
C GLY A 20 -8.70 -9.02 -9.72
N GLU A 21 -8.33 -9.35 -8.48
CA GLU A 21 -8.71 -8.57 -7.31
C GLU A 21 -7.56 -7.63 -6.91
N LEU A 22 -7.85 -6.34 -6.77
CA LEU A 22 -7.03 -5.40 -6.03
C LEU A 22 -7.27 -5.61 -4.54
N GLU A 23 -6.19 -5.66 -3.75
CA GLU A 23 -6.21 -5.58 -2.30
C GLU A 23 -5.39 -4.37 -1.81
N ILE A 24 -5.98 -3.57 -0.92
CA ILE A 24 -5.33 -2.48 -0.21
C ILE A 24 -5.32 -2.81 1.28
N SER A 25 -4.15 -2.81 1.90
CA SER A 25 -3.96 -3.22 3.30
C SER A 25 -2.81 -2.48 3.99
N LEU A 26 -2.79 -2.50 5.32
CA LEU A 26 -1.67 -2.01 6.12
C LEU A 26 -0.77 -3.17 6.54
N LEU A 27 0.49 -3.14 6.11
CA LEU A 27 1.49 -4.13 6.50
C LEU A 27 2.39 -3.58 7.61
N SER A 28 2.63 -4.40 8.63
CA SER A 28 3.65 -4.12 9.65
C SER A 28 5.03 -4.47 9.11
N ILE A 29 5.84 -3.45 8.83
CA ILE A 29 7.17 -3.59 8.22
C ILE A 29 8.23 -3.11 9.21
N PRO A 30 9.34 -3.86 9.41
CA PRO A 30 10.49 -3.36 10.14
C PRO A 30 11.05 -2.10 9.49
N THR A 31 11.23 -1.05 10.28
CA THR A 31 11.91 0.19 9.86
C THR A 31 13.41 -0.11 9.89
N PRO A 32 14.10 -0.08 8.74
CA PRO A 32 15.53 -0.36 8.69
C PRO A 32 16.31 0.74 9.42
N ALA A 33 17.46 0.38 9.99
CA ALA A 33 18.44 1.38 10.41
C ALA A 33 19.01 2.07 9.16
N PRO A 34 19.28 3.38 9.20
CA PRO A 34 19.85 4.07 8.05
C PRO A 34 21.30 3.62 7.83
N ALA A 35 21.72 3.47 6.58
CA ALA A 35 23.13 3.42 6.18
C ALA A 35 23.83 4.78 6.39
N ALA A 36 25.12 4.86 6.05
CA ALA A 36 25.94 6.04 6.31
C ALA A 36 25.37 7.35 5.73
N ASP A 37 24.75 7.28 4.55
CA ASP A 37 24.23 8.44 3.81
C ASP A 37 22.69 8.49 3.79
N GLU A 38 22.03 7.77 4.71
CA GLU A 38 20.58 7.67 4.78
C GLU A 38 20.04 8.31 6.07
N VAL A 39 18.75 8.64 6.05
CA VAL A 39 18.01 9.10 7.22
C VAL A 39 16.71 8.33 7.37
N VAL A 40 16.28 8.13 8.62
CA VAL A 40 14.95 7.60 8.92
C VAL A 40 14.02 8.75 9.26
N VAL A 41 12.97 8.92 8.47
CA VAL A 41 11.98 9.98 8.64
C VAL A 41 10.71 9.39 9.23
N ARG A 42 10.23 9.95 10.35
CA ARG A 42 8.87 9.72 10.82
C ARG A 42 7.95 10.69 10.06
N VAL A 43 7.22 10.17 9.09
CA VAL A 43 6.27 10.96 8.29
C VAL A 43 5.04 11.28 9.15
N GLU A 44 4.77 12.56 9.38
CA GLU A 44 3.62 13.04 10.17
C GLU A 44 2.49 13.60 9.29
N ALA A 45 2.80 13.91 8.03
CA ALA A 45 1.82 14.32 7.03
C ALA A 45 2.26 13.89 5.63
N THR A 46 1.30 13.37 4.86
CA THR A 46 1.44 13.12 3.43
C THR A 46 0.11 13.48 2.76
N PRO A 47 0.12 14.19 1.62
CA PRO A 47 -1.10 14.43 0.87
C PRO A 47 -1.60 13.15 0.19
N ILE A 48 -2.84 13.20 -0.30
CA ILE A 48 -3.37 12.25 -1.29
C ILE A 48 -3.56 13.01 -2.60
N ASN A 49 -2.62 12.86 -3.53
CA ASN A 49 -2.66 13.53 -4.82
C ASN A 49 -3.29 12.65 -5.91
N PRO A 50 -3.71 13.23 -7.05
CA PRO A 50 -4.21 12.44 -8.19
C PRO A 50 -3.24 11.36 -8.69
N SER A 51 -1.93 11.61 -8.69
CA SER A 51 -0.91 10.62 -9.07
C SER A 51 -0.90 9.41 -8.12
N ASP A 52 -1.11 9.65 -6.83
CA ASP A 52 -1.13 8.62 -5.80
C ASP A 52 -2.37 7.73 -5.96
N ILE A 53 -3.52 8.33 -6.27
CA ILE A 53 -4.79 7.63 -6.54
C ILE A 53 -4.63 6.64 -7.70
N GLY A 54 -3.96 7.05 -8.78
CA GLY A 54 -3.69 6.16 -9.92
C GLY A 54 -2.78 4.98 -9.57
N LEU A 55 -1.84 5.17 -8.64
CA LEU A 55 -1.02 4.07 -8.13
C LEU A 55 -1.79 3.19 -7.12
N LEU A 56 -2.56 3.80 -6.23
CA LEU A 56 -3.28 3.13 -5.15
C LEU A 56 -4.36 2.18 -5.70
N PHE A 57 -5.16 2.64 -6.65
CA PHE A 57 -6.30 1.88 -7.18
C PHE A 57 -6.04 1.21 -8.53
N GLY A 58 -5.06 1.70 -9.30
CA GLY A 58 -4.80 1.16 -10.63
C GLY A 58 -6.04 1.16 -11.52
N ALA A 59 -6.33 0.02 -12.13
CA ALA A 59 -7.49 -0.19 -13.00
C ALA A 59 -8.71 -0.80 -12.28
N ALA A 60 -8.72 -0.82 -10.95
CA ALA A 60 -9.82 -1.39 -10.20
C ALA A 60 -11.09 -0.54 -10.31
N ASP A 61 -12.23 -1.22 -10.45
CA ASP A 61 -13.55 -0.61 -10.35
C ASP A 61 -13.93 -0.41 -8.88
N ILE A 62 -13.78 0.82 -8.39
CA ILE A 62 -14.04 1.18 -7.00
C ILE A 62 -15.54 1.07 -6.63
N SER A 63 -16.45 1.00 -7.61
CA SER A 63 -17.85 0.71 -7.31
C SER A 63 -18.05 -0.71 -6.74
N THR A 64 -17.08 -1.60 -6.97
CA THR A 64 -17.07 -2.97 -6.42
C THR A 64 -16.35 -3.08 -5.08
N ALA A 65 -15.91 -1.95 -4.50
CA ALA A 65 -15.09 -1.95 -3.30
C ALA A 65 -15.81 -2.58 -2.10
N LYS A 66 -15.11 -3.46 -1.40
CA LYS A 66 -15.57 -4.08 -0.14
C LYS A 66 -14.55 -3.80 0.94
N VAL A 67 -15.03 -3.41 2.12
CA VAL A 67 -14.20 -3.20 3.31
C VAL A 67 -14.35 -4.40 4.24
N SER A 68 -13.23 -4.89 4.74
CA SER A 68 -13.13 -5.97 5.73
C SER A 68 -11.99 -5.67 6.71
N GLY A 69 -11.69 -6.63 7.59
CA GLY A 69 -10.68 -6.46 8.63
C GLY A 69 -11.21 -5.68 9.84
N THR A 70 -10.33 -5.00 10.56
CA THR A 70 -10.68 -4.23 11.75
C THR A 70 -10.43 -2.75 11.52
N PRO A 71 -10.98 -1.83 12.35
CA PRO A 71 -10.66 -0.41 12.23
C PRO A 71 -9.15 -0.09 12.32
N ALA A 72 -8.38 -0.90 13.05
CA ALA A 72 -6.93 -0.73 13.19
C ALA A 72 -6.12 -1.39 12.06
N SER A 73 -6.72 -2.33 11.33
CA SER A 73 -6.10 -3.02 10.19
C SER A 73 -7.18 -3.30 9.14
N PRO A 74 -7.63 -2.25 8.43
CA PRO A 74 -8.65 -2.40 7.40
C PRO A 74 -8.06 -3.03 6.15
N VAL A 75 -8.89 -3.77 5.44
CA VAL A 75 -8.56 -4.30 4.11
C VAL A 75 -9.66 -3.87 3.15
N VAL A 76 -9.28 -3.24 2.04
CA VAL A 76 -10.19 -2.89 0.95
C VAL A 76 -9.90 -3.79 -0.24
N THR A 77 -10.91 -4.47 -0.78
CA THR A 77 -10.77 -5.20 -2.04
C THR A 77 -11.68 -4.62 -3.12
N ALA A 78 -11.24 -4.68 -4.37
CA ALA A 78 -12.03 -4.25 -5.54
C ALA A 78 -11.65 -5.08 -6.78
N GLN A 79 -12.57 -5.22 -7.72
CA GLN A 79 -12.37 -6.02 -8.93
C GLN A 79 -11.72 -5.20 -10.05
N ILE A 80 -10.81 -5.83 -10.78
CA ILE A 80 -10.22 -5.33 -12.02
C ILE A 80 -10.80 -6.16 -13.16
N ALA A 81 -11.35 -5.49 -14.17
CA ALA A 81 -11.90 -6.18 -15.31
C ALA A 81 -10.80 -6.98 -16.05
N PRO A 82 -11.07 -8.23 -16.51
CA PRO A 82 -10.04 -9.09 -17.10
C PRO A 82 -9.25 -8.43 -18.25
N GLN A 83 -9.92 -7.64 -19.08
CA GLN A 83 -9.30 -6.92 -20.21
C GLN A 83 -8.28 -5.85 -19.77
N LEU A 84 -8.34 -5.37 -18.52
CA LEU A 84 -7.44 -4.37 -17.97
C LEU A 84 -6.23 -4.99 -17.24
N MET A 85 -6.28 -6.30 -16.91
CA MET A 85 -5.25 -6.98 -16.13
C MET A 85 -3.87 -6.98 -16.80
N LYS A 86 -3.81 -6.99 -18.14
CA LYS A 86 -2.53 -6.89 -18.87
C LYS A 86 -1.76 -5.62 -18.50
N GLY A 87 -2.46 -4.50 -18.27
CA GLY A 87 -1.84 -3.24 -17.87
C GLY A 87 -1.37 -3.22 -16.42
N MET A 88 -1.80 -4.18 -15.60
CA MET A 88 -1.49 -4.27 -14.16
C MET A 88 -0.31 -5.21 -13.85
N ALA A 89 0.31 -5.84 -14.85
CA ALA A 89 1.32 -6.89 -14.64
C ALA A 89 2.57 -6.48 -13.84
N ALA A 90 2.87 -5.18 -13.72
CA ALA A 90 3.99 -4.65 -12.94
C ALA A 90 3.63 -4.30 -11.49
N ARG A 91 2.41 -4.64 -11.04
CA ARG A 91 1.86 -4.29 -9.73
C ARG A 91 1.62 -5.50 -8.85
#